data_AF-A0A2V2ZND5-F1
#
_entry.id   AF-A0A2V2ZND5-F1
#
_cell.length_a   1.000
_cell.length_b   1.000
_cell.length_c   1.000
_cell.angle_alpha   90.00
_cell.angle_beta   90.00
_cell.angle_gamma   90.00
#
_symmetry.space_group_name_H-M   'P 1'
#
loop_
_entity.id
_entity.type
_entity.pdbx_description
1 polymer ?
#
loop_
_entity_poly.entity_id
_entity_poly.type
_entity_poly.pdbx_seq_one_letter_code
_entity_poly.pdbx_strand_id
1 'polypeptide(L)' 'MKKDDEIIEITINISAPLNVLSLPGLTKCIKLKELGVKPFSFGNALSNKMIAYLEKNVGE' A
#
# COMPACT_ATOMS: atom_id res chain seq x y z
N MET A 1 -16.02 -2.23 2.15
CA MET A 1 -16.75 -3.48 2.36
C MET A 1 -16.13 -4.57 1.51
N LYS A 2 -16.59 -4.92 0.29
CA LYS A 2 -16.06 -6.11 -0.44
C LYS A 2 -14.54 -6.34 -0.44
N LYS A 3 -13.73 -5.31 -0.72
CA LYS A 3 -12.25 -5.44 -0.76
C LYS A 3 -11.59 -5.60 0.62
N ASP A 4 -12.20 -5.03 1.66
CA ASP A 4 -11.67 -5.18 3.02
C ASP A 4 -11.94 -6.61 3.52
N ASP A 5 -13.11 -7.16 3.17
CA ASP A 5 -13.53 -8.52 3.51
C ASP A 5 -12.60 -9.57 2.86
N GLU A 6 -12.19 -9.36 1.60
CA GLU A 6 -11.21 -10.21 0.91
C GLU A 6 -9.83 -10.22 1.59
N ILE A 7 -9.34 -9.06 2.05
CA ILE A 7 -8.06 -8.97 2.76
C ILE A 7 -8.15 -9.72 4.10
N ILE A 8 -9.23 -9.51 4.85
CA ILE A 8 -9.47 -10.20 6.13
C ILE A 8 -9.48 -11.71 5.90
N GLU A 9 -10.24 -12.19 4.93
CA GLU A 9 -10.35 -13.62 4.61
C GLU A 9 -8.97 -14.24 4.35
N ILE A 10 -8.14 -13.59 3.54
CA ILE A 10 -6.78 -14.09 3.27
C ILE A 10 -5.94 -14.07 4.56
N THR A 11 -5.93 -12.97 5.31
CA THR A 11 -5.11 -12.85 6.54
C THR A 11 -5.48 -13.87 7.62
N ILE A 12 -6.74 -14.31 7.68
CA ILE A 12 -7.21 -15.34 8.63
C ILE A 12 -6.79 -16.74 8.17
N ASN A 13 -6.79 -17.00 6.87
CA ASN A 13 -6.59 -18.36 6.32
C ASN A 13 -5.13 -18.70 6.00
N ILE A 14 -4.22 -17.72 5.97
CA ILE A 14 -2.79 -17.99 5.74
C ILE A 14 -1.97 -17.85 7.02
N SER A 15 -1.00 -18.75 7.20
CA SER A 15 -0.08 -18.73 8.34
C SER A 15 1.07 -17.73 8.16
N ALA A 16 1.43 -17.42 6.91
CA ALA A 16 2.48 -16.47 6.58
C ALA A 16 1.99 -15.01 6.61
N PRO A 17 2.84 -14.03 6.95
CA PRO A 17 2.48 -12.61 6.87
C PRO A 17 2.05 -12.20 5.45
N LEU A 18 0.81 -11.72 5.30
CA LEU A 18 0.32 -11.17 4.02
C LEU A 18 1.00 -9.83 3.73
N ASN A 19 1.61 -9.71 2.55
CA ASN A 19 2.09 -8.43 2.02
C ASN A 19 1.03 -7.77 1.13
N VAL A 20 0.71 -6.50 1.38
CA VAL A 20 -0.24 -5.72 0.56
C VAL A 20 0.44 -4.51 -0.07
N LEU A 21 0.18 -4.24 -1.36
CA LEU A 21 0.62 -3.01 -2.00
C LEU A 21 -0.26 -1.83 -1.56
N SER A 22 0.34 -0.88 -0.86
CA SER A 22 -0.25 0.36 -0.38
C SER A 22 0.03 1.49 -1.37
N LEU A 23 -1.01 2.06 -1.98
CA LEU A 23 -0.92 3.20 -2.89
C LEU A 23 -1.40 4.50 -2.21
N PRO A 24 -0.65 5.62 -2.34
CA PRO A 24 -1.08 6.94 -1.88
C PRO A 24 -2.44 7.32 -2.49
N GLY A 25 -3.33 7.90 -1.69
CA GLY A 25 -4.66 8.33 -2.14
C GLY A 25 -5.70 7.21 -2.31
N LEU A 26 -5.28 5.94 -2.32
CA LEU A 26 -6.17 4.78 -2.42
C LEU A 26 -6.29 4.00 -1.11
N THR A 27 -5.17 3.81 -0.42
CA THR A 27 -5.09 2.98 0.78
C THR A 27 -4.66 3.79 2.00
N LYS A 28 -5.04 3.32 3.20
CA LYS A 28 -4.63 3.89 4.48
C LYS A 28 -3.93 2.80 5.30
N CYS A 29 -2.65 2.98 5.63
CA CYS A 29 -1.85 1.98 6.34
C CYS A 29 -2.46 1.57 7.70
N ILE A 30 -3.06 2.54 8.41
CA ILE A 30 -3.76 2.27 9.69
C ILE A 30 -4.89 1.26 9.47
N LYS A 31 -5.71 1.48 8.44
CA LYS A 31 -6.80 0.56 8.09
C LYS A 31 -6.27 -0.81 7.69
N LEU A 32 -5.22 -0.89 6.87
CA LEU A 32 -4.61 -2.19 6.50
C LEU A 32 -4.14 -2.98 7.73
N LYS A 33 -3.57 -2.29 8.73
CA LYS A 33 -3.17 -2.90 9.99
C LYS A 33 -4.37 -3.44 10.78
N GLU A 34 -5.48 -2.70 10.82
CA GLU A 34 -6.74 -3.14 11.45
C GLU A 34 -7.32 -4.39 10.77
N LEU A 35 -7.07 -4.57 9.46
CA LEU A 35 -7.46 -5.75 8.69
C LEU A 35 -6.52 -6.96 8.87
N GLY A 36 -5.48 -6.87 9.71
CA GLY A 36 -4.56 -7.97 9.99
C GLY A 36 -3.31 -8.05 9.09
N VAL A 37 -3.07 -7.05 8.23
CA VAL A 37 -1.89 -6.98 7.34
C VAL A 37 -0.61 -6.73 8.14
N LYS A 38 0.50 -7.38 7.76
CA LYS A 38 1.77 -7.40 8.52
C LYS A 38 3.05 -6.94 7.79
N PRO A 39 3.23 -7.08 6.45
CA PRO A 39 3.76 -5.89 5.79
C PRO A 39 2.87 -5.31 4.70
N PHE A 40 3.24 -4.10 4.35
CA PHE A 40 2.80 -3.46 3.13
C PHE A 40 4.01 -2.85 2.43
N SER A 41 3.91 -2.74 1.11
CA SER A 41 4.90 -2.06 0.27
C SER A 41 4.26 -0.87 -0.44
N PHE A 42 5.07 0.09 -0.92
CA PHE A 42 4.57 1.22 -1.72
C PHE A 42 4.82 1.06 -3.22
N GLY A 43 5.41 -0.07 -3.63
CA GLY A 43 5.87 -0.29 -5.00
C GLY A 43 6.75 0.86 -5.47
N ASN A 44 6.45 1.40 -6.65
CA ASN A 44 7.16 2.54 -7.22
C ASN A 44 6.57 3.91 -6.82
N ALA A 45 5.57 3.97 -5.93
CA ALA A 45 4.86 5.22 -5.66
C ALA A 45 5.79 6.33 -5.11
N LEU A 46 6.76 5.96 -4.28
CA LEU A 46 7.77 6.89 -3.78
C LEU A 46 8.69 7.38 -4.89
N SER A 47 9.21 6.46 -5.72
CA SER A 47 10.09 6.80 -6.85
C SER A 47 9.37 7.69 -7.86
N ASN A 48 8.11 7.42 -8.18
CA ASN A 48 7.30 8.28 -9.06
C ASN A 48 7.15 9.69 -8.48
N LYS A 49 6.93 9.81 -7.16
CA LYS A 49 6.86 11.12 -6.50
C LYS A 49 8.20 11.86 -6.55
N MET A 50 9.32 11.14 -6.43
CA MET A 50 10.65 11.72 -6.54
C MET A 50 10.97 12.16 -7.96
N ILE A 51 10.66 11.34 -8.97
CA ILE A 51 10.81 11.67 -10.38
C ILE A 51 10.01 12.93 -10.71
N ALA A 52 8.72 12.97 -10.36
CA ALA A 52 7.87 14.13 -10.58
C ALA A 52 8.38 15.39 -9.87
N TYR A 53 8.96 15.25 -8.68
CA TYR A 53 9.62 16.36 -8.00
C TYR A 53 10.84 16.83 -8.78
N LEU A 54 11.74 15.94 -9.19
CA LEU A 54 12.92 16.30 -9.97
C LEU A 54 12.55 16.94 -11.32
N GLU A 55 11.62 16.37 -12.06
CA GLU A 55 11.12 16.94 -13.33
C GLU A 55 10.59 18.36 -13.16
N LYS A 56 9.89 18.64 -12.04
CA LYS A 56 9.39 19.97 -11.74
C LYS A 56 10.50 21.00 -11.46
N ASN A 57 11.62 20.57 -10.87
CA ASN A 57 12.70 21.47 -10.45
C ASN A 57 13.89 21.52 -11.44
N VAL A 58 13.98 20.58 -12.39
CA VAL A 58 15.02 20.56 -13.44
C VAL A 58 14.55 21.28 -14.71
N GLY A 59 13.25 21.51 -14.86
CA GLY A 59 12.67 22.33 -15.93
C GLY A 59 12.56 23.83 -15.62
N GLU A 60 13.17 24.31 -14.52
CA GLU A 60 13.35 25.74 -14.20
C GLU A 60 14.74 26.24 -14.59
#